data_AF-A0A924UFW0-F1
#
_entry.id   AF-A0A924UFW0-F1
#
_cell.length_a   1.000
_cell.length_b   1.000
_cell.length_c   1.000
_cell.angle_alpha   90.00
_cell.angle_beta   90.00
_cell.angle_gamma   90.00
#
_symmetry.space_group_name_H-M   'P 1'
#
loop_
_entity.id
_entity.type
_entity.pdbx_description
1 polymer ?
#
loop_
_entity_poly.entity_id
_entity_poly.type
_entity_poly.pdbx_seq_one_letter_code
_entity_poly.pdbx_strand_id
1 'polypeptide(L)'
;MLDGQLTGAGLMFNGGDGRDTLFGSQFERADLSQATLSGIDEIKGFAGGLILTAGQLTALDAIDSGNIQLAHGGTVDLSGTAIRAPSLYLAFVKATTLTLAASTLDTASGTLSVFSGTVFGGKNDDRLTLVAGTSGVSETGITLNGWSGDDTLISAVGNPDFSAFYGSTVLIGGEGRDELYASSYISTFKILAASDVVAGEVYQGTLGPLGYGGTYMDGTTVATLTDFSQVTLSAIDTFVGFSGGLVLTVGQLAHGRFDTGRLTVADGGDIGDISVSGDALKLSDFGNRVGLANYSSEGFDGTVTGGAGDDNVDIFAFGYHAGAPYADVRLFGRGGNDNLNVDIGNATLSGGSGNDTLSGGYESSTLMTGGEGDDVFRINFLDGGTDRITDFSGLRTDLVGDVIAFADRNRPEPINYIGAHGFYGTGALEIRYSQQKGMLVMDRDGDGHADGTIVLTGMTDATDLTQADFL
;
A
#
# COMPACT_ATOMS: atom_id res chain seq x y z
N MET A 1 4.18 -34.63 -40.72
CA MET A 1 5.13 -34.78 -39.60
C MET A 1 6.45 -34.21 -40.09
N LEU A 2 6.93 -33.13 -39.47
CA LEU A 2 8.15 -32.43 -39.89
C LEU A 2 9.30 -32.75 -38.93
N ASP A 3 10.43 -33.20 -39.48
CA ASP A 3 11.68 -33.52 -38.77
C ASP A 3 12.85 -32.65 -39.31
N GLY A 4 13.70 -32.11 -38.42
CA GLY A 4 14.84 -31.22 -38.73
C GLY A 4 14.55 -29.70 -38.78
N GLN A 5 15.54 -28.82 -38.50
CA GLN A 5 15.35 -27.36 -38.39
C GLN A 5 14.57 -26.74 -39.58
N LEU A 6 13.38 -26.21 -39.31
CA LEU A 6 12.59 -25.45 -40.28
C LEU A 6 12.97 -23.97 -40.21
N THR A 7 13.88 -23.57 -41.08
CA THR A 7 14.20 -22.16 -41.34
C THR A 7 14.21 -21.97 -42.86
N GLY A 8 13.44 -21.02 -43.39
CA GLY A 8 13.55 -20.65 -44.81
C GLY A 8 12.29 -20.14 -45.48
N ALA A 9 12.49 -19.15 -46.36
CA ALA A 9 11.47 -18.65 -47.27
C ALA A 9 11.09 -19.72 -48.33
N GLY A 10 9.79 -19.80 -48.65
CA GLY A 10 9.28 -20.62 -49.76
C GLY A 10 8.75 -22.01 -49.37
N LEU A 11 8.63 -22.33 -48.08
CA LEU A 11 7.88 -23.50 -47.63
C LEU A 11 6.38 -23.28 -47.87
N MET A 12 5.70 -24.29 -48.42
CA MET A 12 4.25 -24.26 -48.65
C MET A 12 3.60 -25.48 -48.01
N PHE A 13 2.62 -25.22 -47.15
CA PHE A 13 1.78 -26.24 -46.51
C PHE A 13 0.33 -26.00 -46.92
N ASN A 14 -0.30 -27.02 -47.50
CA ASN A 14 -1.70 -26.98 -47.91
C ASN A 14 -2.44 -28.18 -47.31
N GLY A 15 -3.39 -27.95 -46.40
CA GLY A 15 -4.23 -29.01 -45.84
C GLY A 15 -5.36 -29.43 -46.78
N GLY A 16 -5.82 -28.50 -47.62
CA GLY A 16 -6.93 -28.73 -48.54
C GLY A 16 -8.27 -28.36 -47.92
N ASP A 17 -9.32 -29.12 -48.26
CA ASP A 17 -10.66 -28.94 -47.70
C ASP A 17 -10.80 -29.83 -46.45
N GLY A 18 -11.36 -29.28 -45.38
CA GLY A 18 -11.64 -30.03 -44.16
C GLY A 18 -11.01 -29.38 -42.95
N ARG A 19 -10.80 -30.18 -41.90
CA ARG A 19 -10.08 -29.77 -40.70
C ARG A 19 -8.70 -30.41 -40.72
N ASP A 20 -7.67 -29.60 -40.87
CA ASP A 20 -6.30 -30.05 -41.09
C ASP A 20 -5.35 -29.59 -39.98
N THR A 21 -4.49 -30.51 -39.54
CA THR A 21 -3.52 -30.27 -38.48
C THR A 21 -2.09 -30.38 -39.00
N LEU A 22 -1.29 -29.33 -38.82
CA LEU A 22 0.14 -29.34 -39.05
C LEU A 22 0.89 -29.85 -37.81
N PHE A 23 1.52 -31.03 -37.92
CA PHE A 23 2.29 -31.65 -36.84
C PHE A 23 3.80 -31.46 -36.99
N GLY A 24 4.41 -30.79 -36.02
CA GLY A 24 5.86 -30.76 -35.78
C GLY A 24 6.28 -31.77 -34.72
N SER A 25 7.54 -32.21 -34.78
CA SER A 25 8.16 -33.06 -33.75
C SER A 25 9.49 -32.48 -33.24
N GLN A 26 9.68 -31.17 -33.39
CA GLN A 26 10.97 -30.50 -33.17
C GLN A 26 11.11 -30.02 -31.72
N PHE A 27 12.31 -30.23 -31.16
CA PHE A 27 12.69 -29.69 -29.85
C PHE A 27 13.23 -28.26 -29.91
N GLU A 28 13.66 -27.81 -31.09
CA GLU A 28 14.12 -26.43 -31.33
C GLU A 28 13.00 -25.58 -31.91
N ARG A 29 13.15 -24.25 -31.79
CA ARG A 29 12.16 -23.28 -32.28
C ARG A 29 12.10 -23.31 -33.81
N ALA A 30 10.90 -23.43 -34.38
CA ALA A 30 10.69 -23.41 -35.83
C ALA A 30 10.21 -22.03 -36.30
N ASP A 31 10.79 -21.51 -37.38
CA ASP A 31 10.37 -20.25 -37.99
C ASP A 31 9.50 -20.52 -39.22
N LEU A 32 8.19 -20.30 -39.06
CA LEU A 32 7.21 -20.44 -40.13
C LEU A 32 6.78 -19.08 -40.69
N SER A 33 7.38 -17.97 -40.28
CA SER A 33 6.95 -16.62 -40.66
C SER A 33 7.02 -16.34 -42.16
N GLN A 34 7.86 -17.09 -42.89
CA GLN A 34 8.03 -17.00 -44.34
C GLN A 34 7.38 -18.17 -45.11
N ALA A 35 6.63 -19.03 -44.40
CA ALA A 35 5.92 -20.15 -45.00
C ALA A 35 4.49 -19.76 -45.40
N THR A 36 4.00 -20.33 -46.50
CA THR A 36 2.58 -20.22 -46.86
C THR A 36 1.81 -21.35 -46.17
N LEU A 37 0.85 -20.99 -45.31
CA LEU A 37 -0.08 -21.91 -44.67
C LEU A 37 -1.47 -21.71 -45.30
N SER A 38 -1.98 -22.73 -45.99
CA SER A 38 -3.28 -22.69 -46.67
C SER A 38 -4.14 -23.88 -46.22
N GLY A 39 -5.38 -23.63 -45.83
CA GLY A 39 -6.28 -24.70 -45.35
C GLY A 39 -5.68 -25.50 -44.20
N ILE A 40 -4.97 -24.83 -43.28
CA ILE A 40 -4.47 -25.44 -42.04
C ILE A 40 -5.24 -24.77 -40.91
N ASP A 41 -5.99 -25.54 -40.13
CA ASP A 41 -6.80 -25.03 -39.03
C ASP A 41 -6.08 -25.17 -37.68
N GLU A 42 -5.22 -26.17 -37.55
CA GLU A 42 -4.56 -26.49 -36.29
C GLU A 42 -3.05 -26.72 -36.43
N ILE A 43 -2.26 -26.26 -35.45
CA ILE A 43 -0.83 -26.57 -35.35
C ILE A 43 -0.54 -27.31 -34.04
N LYS A 44 0.22 -28.42 -34.10
CA LYS A 44 0.58 -29.24 -32.92
C LYS A 44 2.03 -29.69 -32.90
N GLY A 45 2.57 -29.94 -31.71
CA GLY A 45 3.79 -30.74 -31.47
C GLY A 45 5.13 -30.00 -31.59
N PHE A 46 5.11 -28.69 -31.82
CA PHE A 46 6.30 -27.83 -31.86
C PHE A 46 6.77 -27.47 -30.44
N ALA A 47 7.33 -28.44 -29.70
CA ALA A 47 7.73 -28.26 -28.31
C ALA A 47 8.79 -27.15 -28.12
N GLY A 48 9.67 -26.94 -29.10
CA GLY A 48 10.66 -25.86 -29.09
C GLY A 48 10.10 -24.45 -29.34
N GLY A 49 8.82 -24.34 -29.70
CA GLY A 49 8.14 -23.09 -30.00
C GLY A 49 8.11 -22.73 -31.49
N LEU A 50 7.42 -21.64 -31.80
CA LEU A 50 7.09 -21.20 -33.16
C LEU A 50 7.29 -19.70 -33.35
N ILE A 51 7.74 -19.31 -34.54
CA ILE A 51 7.67 -17.93 -35.03
C ILE A 51 6.63 -17.88 -36.16
N LEU A 52 5.61 -17.04 -36.00
CA LEU A 52 4.49 -16.89 -36.93
C LEU A 52 4.22 -15.40 -37.20
N THR A 53 3.62 -15.09 -38.34
CA THR A 53 3.03 -13.77 -38.60
C THR A 53 1.66 -13.66 -37.94
N ALA A 54 1.20 -12.43 -37.67
CA ALA A 54 -0.15 -12.17 -37.18
C ALA A 54 -1.23 -12.85 -38.03
N GLY A 55 -1.15 -12.68 -39.36
CA GLY A 55 -2.12 -13.26 -40.29
C GLY A 55 -2.14 -14.80 -40.29
N GLN A 56 -0.98 -15.44 -40.10
CA GLN A 56 -0.92 -16.89 -39.93
C GLN A 56 -1.57 -17.33 -38.62
N LEU A 57 -1.35 -16.59 -37.53
CA LEU A 57 -1.88 -16.95 -36.23
C LEU A 57 -3.39 -16.76 -36.14
N THR A 58 -3.92 -15.65 -36.68
CA THR A 58 -5.38 -15.35 -36.71
C THR A 58 -6.15 -16.25 -37.67
N ALA A 59 -5.48 -16.92 -38.60
CA ALA A 59 -6.09 -17.86 -39.54
C ALA A 59 -6.28 -19.26 -38.96
N LEU A 60 -5.70 -19.56 -37.79
CA LEU A 60 -5.82 -20.86 -37.13
C LEU A 60 -7.03 -20.87 -36.19
N ASP A 61 -7.66 -22.03 -36.09
CA ASP A 61 -8.63 -22.35 -35.04
C ASP A 61 -7.92 -22.68 -33.73
N ALA A 62 -6.76 -23.36 -33.79
CA ALA A 62 -6.03 -23.80 -32.60
C ALA A 62 -4.51 -23.96 -32.81
N ILE A 63 -3.75 -23.73 -31.75
CA ILE A 63 -2.30 -23.98 -31.69
C ILE A 63 -1.93 -24.61 -30.35
N ASP A 64 -1.15 -25.69 -30.40
CA ASP A 64 -0.61 -26.41 -29.24
C ASP A 64 0.89 -26.63 -29.44
N SER A 65 1.68 -25.76 -28.80
CA SER A 65 3.13 -25.68 -29.01
C SER A 65 3.86 -25.22 -27.74
N GLY A 66 5.19 -25.19 -27.81
CA GLY A 66 5.98 -24.34 -26.94
C GLY A 66 5.69 -22.85 -27.18
N ASN A 67 6.61 -21.99 -26.75
CA ASN A 67 6.47 -20.53 -26.88
C ASN A 67 6.14 -20.07 -28.31
N ILE A 68 5.21 -19.13 -28.45
CA ILE A 68 4.87 -18.50 -29.73
C ILE A 68 5.48 -17.10 -29.77
N GLN A 69 6.10 -16.73 -30.89
CA GLN A 69 6.62 -15.40 -31.14
C GLN A 69 6.01 -14.83 -32.42
N LEU A 70 5.55 -13.59 -32.37
CA LEU A 70 5.15 -12.85 -33.57
C LEU A 70 6.40 -12.36 -34.33
N ALA A 71 6.42 -12.62 -35.62
CA ALA A 71 7.51 -12.21 -36.51
C ALA A 71 7.55 -10.69 -36.71
N HIS A 72 6.38 -10.04 -36.75
CA HIS A 72 6.21 -8.61 -36.99
C HIS A 72 5.03 -8.06 -36.19
N GLY A 73 5.08 -6.77 -35.85
CA GLY A 73 4.02 -6.09 -35.10
C GLY A 73 2.83 -5.73 -35.99
N GLY A 74 1.79 -5.18 -35.36
CA GLY A 74 0.51 -4.84 -35.99
C GLY A 74 -0.68 -5.18 -35.09
N THR A 75 -1.90 -5.13 -35.63
CA THR A 75 -3.10 -5.56 -34.90
C THR A 75 -3.30 -7.06 -35.05
N VAL A 76 -3.43 -7.75 -33.93
CA VAL A 76 -3.68 -9.19 -33.85
C VAL A 76 -4.90 -9.41 -32.97
N ASP A 77 -5.95 -9.99 -33.55
CA ASP A 77 -7.13 -10.39 -32.80
C ASP A 77 -7.16 -11.91 -32.70
N LEU A 78 -6.81 -12.41 -31.52
CA LEU A 78 -6.82 -13.83 -31.19
C LEU A 78 -8.03 -14.19 -30.35
N SER A 79 -9.13 -13.41 -30.38
CA SER A 79 -10.35 -13.71 -29.62
C SER A 79 -11.15 -14.90 -30.16
N GLY A 80 -10.78 -15.44 -31.34
CA GLY A 80 -11.36 -16.65 -31.95
C GLY A 80 -10.43 -17.87 -32.04
N THR A 81 -9.13 -17.72 -31.76
CA THR A 81 -8.12 -18.78 -31.90
C THR A 81 -7.74 -19.42 -30.56
N ALA A 82 -7.81 -20.75 -30.45
CA ALA A 82 -7.43 -21.47 -29.24
C ALA A 82 -5.90 -21.56 -29.05
N ILE A 83 -5.33 -20.89 -28.04
CA ILE A 83 -3.87 -20.88 -27.79
C ILE A 83 -3.48 -21.78 -26.62
N ARG A 84 -2.72 -22.84 -26.88
CA ARG A 84 -2.11 -23.72 -25.86
C ARG A 84 -0.59 -23.63 -25.94
N ALA A 85 -0.07 -22.53 -25.42
CA ALA A 85 1.36 -22.28 -25.31
C ALA A 85 1.66 -21.67 -23.93
N PRO A 86 2.84 -21.93 -23.32
CA PRO A 86 3.15 -21.36 -22.01
C PRO A 86 3.45 -19.85 -22.07
N SER A 87 3.83 -19.32 -23.23
CA SER A 87 4.10 -17.89 -23.41
C SER A 87 3.85 -17.45 -24.85
N LEU A 88 3.37 -16.21 -24.99
CA LEU A 88 3.22 -15.49 -26.26
C LEU A 88 4.09 -14.24 -26.21
N TYR A 89 4.99 -14.10 -27.17
CA TYR A 89 5.87 -12.94 -27.32
C TYR A 89 5.40 -12.13 -28.53
N LEU A 90 5.09 -10.84 -28.35
CA LEU A 90 4.83 -9.98 -29.51
C LEU A 90 6.14 -9.62 -30.21
N ALA A 91 6.01 -8.88 -31.30
CA ALA A 91 7.12 -8.61 -32.18
C ALA A 91 8.05 -7.53 -31.63
N PHE A 92 9.35 -7.80 -31.65
CA PHE A 92 10.36 -6.86 -31.14
C PHE A 92 10.60 -5.64 -32.04
N VAL A 93 10.11 -5.66 -33.28
CA VAL A 93 10.46 -4.65 -34.31
C VAL A 93 9.43 -3.54 -34.50
N LYS A 94 8.18 -3.75 -34.05
CA LYS A 94 7.08 -2.78 -34.18
C LYS A 94 6.04 -3.00 -33.08
N ALA A 95 5.40 -1.90 -32.68
CA ALA A 95 4.23 -1.91 -31.82
C ALA A 95 3.15 -2.88 -32.31
N THR A 96 2.50 -3.52 -31.35
CA THR A 96 1.51 -4.57 -31.53
C THR A 96 0.30 -4.28 -30.66
N THR A 97 -0.88 -4.33 -31.27
CA THR A 97 -2.15 -4.34 -30.54
C THR A 97 -2.66 -5.77 -30.54
N LEU A 98 -2.69 -6.41 -29.37
CA LEU A 98 -3.19 -7.77 -29.21
C LEU A 98 -4.50 -7.76 -28.41
N THR A 99 -5.54 -8.34 -29.00
CA THR A 99 -6.78 -8.69 -28.29
C THR A 99 -6.85 -10.20 -28.09
N LEU A 100 -7.13 -10.62 -26.87
CA LEU A 100 -7.38 -12.01 -26.48
C LEU A 100 -8.74 -12.10 -25.80
N ALA A 101 -9.54 -13.12 -26.10
CA ALA A 101 -10.69 -13.45 -25.27
C ALA A 101 -10.32 -14.51 -24.22
N ALA A 102 -10.99 -14.47 -23.07
CA ALA A 102 -10.82 -15.51 -22.05
C ALA A 102 -11.26 -16.90 -22.54
N SER A 103 -12.26 -16.94 -23.42
CA SER A 103 -12.82 -18.15 -24.02
C SER A 103 -11.97 -18.72 -25.16
N THR A 104 -10.94 -18.01 -25.61
CA THR A 104 -9.98 -18.51 -26.61
C THR A 104 -8.96 -19.48 -26.04
N LEU A 105 -9.33 -20.12 -24.94
CA LEU A 105 -8.61 -21.25 -24.38
C LEU A 105 -9.59 -22.35 -23.99
N ASP A 106 -9.64 -23.37 -24.84
CA ASP A 106 -10.37 -24.59 -24.60
C ASP A 106 -9.41 -25.74 -24.30
N THR A 107 -9.82 -26.66 -23.42
CA THR A 107 -9.24 -27.99 -23.22
C THR A 107 -10.05 -29.03 -23.98
N ALA A 108 -9.37 -30.04 -24.52
CA ALA A 108 -10.02 -31.12 -25.24
C ALA A 108 -10.80 -32.10 -24.33
N SER A 109 -11.23 -31.69 -23.13
CA SER A 109 -11.84 -32.58 -22.15
C SER A 109 -12.64 -31.84 -21.07
N GLY A 110 -13.82 -31.31 -21.41
CA GLY A 110 -15.00 -31.25 -20.51
C GLY A 110 -14.89 -30.54 -19.14
N THR A 111 -13.79 -29.88 -18.82
CA THR A 111 -13.62 -29.07 -17.62
C THR A 111 -12.83 -27.81 -17.99
N LEU A 112 -13.55 -26.71 -18.02
CA LEU A 112 -13.12 -25.33 -18.15
C LEU A 112 -11.75 -25.06 -17.49
N SER A 113 -10.73 -24.71 -18.28
CA SER A 113 -9.44 -24.25 -17.75
C SER A 113 -8.75 -23.28 -18.70
N VAL A 114 -8.17 -22.26 -18.08
CA VAL A 114 -7.68 -20.98 -18.62
C VAL A 114 -6.20 -21.03 -18.97
N PHE A 115 -5.76 -20.05 -19.77
CA PHE A 115 -4.35 -19.79 -20.03
C PHE A 115 -3.66 -19.45 -18.72
N SER A 116 -2.85 -20.37 -18.22
CA SER A 116 -1.82 -20.04 -17.24
C SER A 116 -0.54 -19.75 -18.02
N GLY A 117 -0.35 -18.49 -18.39
CA GLY A 117 0.78 -18.09 -19.23
C GLY A 117 1.00 -16.59 -19.25
N THR A 118 2.11 -16.19 -19.86
CA THR A 118 2.51 -14.79 -19.93
C THR A 118 2.47 -14.29 -21.37
N VAL A 119 1.89 -13.12 -21.57
CA VAL A 119 1.98 -12.33 -22.80
C VAL A 119 3.04 -11.26 -22.59
N PHE A 120 4.06 -11.23 -23.44
CA PHE A 120 5.14 -10.25 -23.40
C PHE A 120 4.97 -9.26 -24.57
N GLY A 121 4.76 -7.98 -24.24
CA GLY A 121 4.60 -6.84 -25.15
C GLY A 121 5.79 -6.73 -26.07
N GLY A 122 6.97 -6.41 -25.56
CA GLY A 122 8.13 -6.27 -26.41
C GLY A 122 8.97 -5.08 -25.99
N LYS A 123 9.63 -4.45 -26.95
CA LYS A 123 10.42 -3.23 -26.72
C LYS A 123 9.74 -1.97 -27.25
N ASN A 124 8.49 -2.08 -27.66
CA ASN A 124 7.77 -1.03 -28.35
C ASN A 124 6.52 -0.71 -27.54
N ASP A 125 5.88 0.41 -27.84
CA ASP A 125 4.63 0.81 -27.23
C ASP A 125 3.51 -0.14 -27.67
N ASP A 126 3.22 -1.15 -26.85
CA ASP A 126 2.31 -2.25 -27.14
C ASP A 126 0.97 -2.07 -26.39
N ARG A 127 -0.10 -2.57 -27.00
CA ARG A 127 -1.44 -2.57 -26.37
C ARG A 127 -1.92 -4.00 -26.20
N LEU A 128 -2.03 -4.44 -24.95
CA LEU A 128 -2.47 -5.77 -24.57
C LEU A 128 -3.86 -5.69 -23.94
N THR A 129 -4.86 -6.32 -24.55
CA THR A 129 -6.24 -6.32 -24.03
C THR A 129 -6.76 -7.74 -23.86
N LEU A 130 -7.15 -8.08 -22.63
CA LEU A 130 -7.93 -9.27 -22.32
C LEU A 130 -9.42 -8.88 -22.28
N VAL A 131 -10.23 -9.60 -23.03
CA VAL A 131 -11.68 -9.45 -23.08
C VAL A 131 -12.32 -10.61 -22.34
N ALA A 132 -13.28 -10.31 -21.46
CA ALA A 132 -13.98 -11.31 -20.68
C ALA A 132 -14.70 -12.32 -21.61
N GLY A 133 -14.51 -13.62 -21.34
CA GLY A 133 -15.26 -14.68 -22.02
C GLY A 133 -16.73 -14.71 -21.60
N THR A 134 -17.56 -15.41 -22.35
CA THR A 134 -18.97 -15.67 -21.96
C THR A 134 -19.01 -16.43 -20.62
N SER A 135 -20.00 -16.10 -19.77
CA SER A 135 -20.20 -16.59 -18.41
C SER A 135 -19.61 -17.97 -18.07
N GLY A 136 -18.83 -18.04 -16.99
CA GLY A 136 -18.37 -19.29 -16.40
C GLY A 136 -16.93 -19.68 -16.71
N VAL A 137 -16.04 -18.75 -17.07
CA VAL A 137 -14.59 -18.97 -17.25
C VAL A 137 -13.83 -18.44 -16.03
N SER A 138 -13.01 -19.27 -15.38
CA SER A 138 -12.19 -18.90 -14.21
C SER A 138 -10.83 -18.38 -14.66
N GLU A 139 -10.66 -17.07 -14.79
CA GLU A 139 -9.43 -16.43 -15.30
C GLU A 139 -8.25 -16.48 -14.31
N THR A 140 -7.74 -17.65 -13.97
CA THR A 140 -6.61 -17.76 -13.02
C THR A 140 -5.27 -17.92 -13.75
N GLY A 141 -4.32 -17.02 -13.44
CA GLY A 141 -2.91 -17.19 -13.82
C GLY A 141 -2.48 -16.56 -15.15
N ILE A 142 -3.22 -15.57 -15.66
CA ILE A 142 -2.78 -14.78 -16.83
C ILE A 142 -1.88 -13.65 -16.36
N THR A 143 -0.72 -13.49 -17.02
CA THR A 143 0.15 -12.32 -16.85
C THR A 143 0.25 -11.53 -18.15
N LEU A 144 -0.04 -10.23 -18.10
CA LEU A 144 0.32 -9.27 -19.15
C LEU A 144 1.61 -8.56 -18.72
N ASN A 145 2.63 -8.58 -19.55
CA ASN A 145 3.91 -7.94 -19.30
C ASN A 145 4.26 -7.04 -20.48
N GLY A 146 4.31 -5.72 -20.32
CA GLY A 146 4.66 -4.76 -21.37
C GLY A 146 6.12 -4.86 -21.80
N TRP A 147 6.99 -5.03 -20.80
CA TRP A 147 8.45 -5.15 -20.89
C TRP A 147 9.16 -3.82 -21.07
N SER A 148 9.24 -3.25 -22.28
CA SER A 148 9.78 -1.91 -22.48
C SER A 148 8.96 -1.15 -23.52
N GLY A 149 8.78 0.15 -23.32
CA GLY A 149 7.92 1.00 -24.15
C GLY A 149 6.86 1.68 -23.29
N ASP A 150 6.12 2.63 -23.87
CA ASP A 150 4.93 3.19 -23.21
C ASP A 150 3.75 2.26 -23.50
N ASP A 151 3.52 1.27 -22.63
CA ASP A 151 2.56 0.19 -22.87
C ASP A 151 1.15 0.48 -22.32
N THR A 152 0.13 -0.12 -22.94
CA THR A 152 -1.24 -0.12 -22.39
C THR A 152 -1.72 -1.54 -22.13
N LEU A 153 -1.95 -1.89 -20.87
CA LEU A 153 -2.35 -3.22 -20.43
C LEU A 153 -3.76 -3.17 -19.84
N ILE A 154 -4.66 -4.02 -20.34
CA ILE A 154 -6.07 -4.02 -19.93
C ILE A 154 -6.52 -5.45 -19.64
N SER A 155 -6.97 -5.72 -18.42
CA SER A 155 -7.60 -7.00 -18.08
C SER A 155 -9.13 -6.94 -18.25
N ALA A 156 -9.75 -8.11 -18.50
CA ALA A 156 -11.17 -8.42 -18.36
C ALA A 156 -12.21 -7.34 -18.75
N VAL A 157 -12.13 -6.76 -19.95
CA VAL A 157 -13.15 -5.80 -20.42
C VAL A 157 -14.48 -6.51 -20.70
N GLY A 158 -15.61 -5.96 -20.20
CA GLY A 158 -16.95 -6.22 -20.77
C GLY A 158 -17.95 -7.07 -20.00
N ASN A 159 -17.69 -7.49 -18.75
CA ASN A 159 -18.69 -8.19 -17.93
C ASN A 159 -19.29 -7.26 -16.84
N PRO A 160 -20.59 -6.91 -16.89
CA PRO A 160 -21.23 -6.07 -15.89
C PRO A 160 -21.49 -6.77 -14.53
N ASP A 161 -21.41 -8.10 -14.46
CA ASP A 161 -21.63 -8.88 -13.23
C ASP A 161 -20.29 -9.23 -12.56
N PHE A 162 -19.79 -8.29 -11.73
CA PHE A 162 -18.57 -8.42 -10.90
C PHE A 162 -18.55 -9.66 -9.99
N SER A 163 -19.70 -10.28 -9.71
CA SER A 163 -19.84 -11.43 -8.80
C SER A 163 -19.55 -12.79 -9.44
N ALA A 164 -19.39 -12.84 -10.77
CA ALA A 164 -19.20 -14.10 -11.51
C ALA A 164 -17.76 -14.33 -11.99
N PHE A 165 -16.82 -13.43 -11.68
CA PHE A 165 -15.46 -13.44 -12.21
C PHE A 165 -14.43 -13.90 -11.18
N TYR A 166 -14.32 -15.22 -10.99
CA TYR A 166 -13.28 -15.81 -10.13
C TYR A 166 -11.98 -15.95 -10.93
N GLY A 167 -11.16 -14.92 -10.95
CA GLY A 167 -9.90 -14.90 -11.70
C GLY A 167 -8.87 -13.96 -11.06
N SER A 168 -7.59 -14.27 -11.27
CA SER A 168 -6.45 -13.44 -10.89
C SER A 168 -5.62 -13.09 -12.12
N THR A 169 -5.51 -11.80 -12.40
CA THR A 169 -4.66 -11.27 -13.48
C THR A 169 -3.48 -10.51 -12.88
N VAL A 170 -2.28 -10.74 -13.43
CA VAL A 170 -1.09 -9.95 -13.11
C VAL A 170 -0.77 -9.04 -14.29
N LEU A 171 -0.59 -7.74 -14.03
CA LEU A 171 -0.16 -6.76 -15.02
C LEU A 171 1.19 -6.20 -14.59
N ILE A 172 2.16 -6.22 -15.49
CA ILE A 172 3.53 -5.71 -15.30
C ILE A 172 3.77 -4.73 -16.44
N GLY A 173 3.89 -3.43 -16.17
CA GLY A 173 4.21 -2.44 -17.19
C GLY A 173 5.62 -2.66 -17.74
N GLY A 174 6.61 -2.28 -16.95
CA GLY A 174 8.02 -2.51 -17.25
C GLY A 174 8.76 -1.19 -17.35
N GLU A 175 9.67 -1.06 -18.31
CA GLU A 175 10.35 0.20 -18.57
C GLU A 175 9.49 1.10 -19.48
N GLY A 176 9.08 2.28 -19.00
CA GLY A 176 8.37 3.26 -19.83
C GLY A 176 7.34 4.03 -19.04
N ARG A 177 6.45 4.76 -19.72
CA ARG A 177 5.28 5.38 -19.08
C ARG A 177 4.04 4.59 -19.47
N ASP A 178 3.68 3.66 -18.61
CA ASP A 178 2.62 2.68 -18.86
C ASP A 178 1.24 3.09 -18.33
N GLU A 179 0.20 2.53 -18.96
CA GLU A 179 -1.19 2.63 -18.53
C GLU A 179 -1.78 1.22 -18.27
N LEU A 180 -2.07 0.92 -17.01
CA LEU A 180 -2.52 -0.39 -16.55
C LEU A 180 -3.95 -0.30 -15.98
N TYR A 181 -4.85 -1.05 -16.60
CA TYR A 181 -6.28 -1.08 -16.26
C TYR A 181 -6.68 -2.51 -15.88
N ALA A 182 -7.06 -2.70 -14.62
CA ALA A 182 -7.54 -3.97 -14.12
C ALA A 182 -9.03 -3.92 -13.82
N SER A 183 -9.76 -4.98 -14.20
CA SER A 183 -11.19 -5.12 -13.92
C SER A 183 -11.58 -6.47 -13.34
N SER A 184 -10.60 -7.33 -13.04
CA SER A 184 -10.83 -8.66 -12.48
C SER A 184 -11.08 -8.58 -10.96
N TYR A 185 -11.87 -9.50 -10.41
CA TYR A 185 -12.22 -9.53 -8.97
C TYR A 185 -10.98 -9.55 -8.04
N ILE A 186 -9.91 -10.22 -8.47
CA ILE A 186 -8.57 -10.09 -7.88
C ILE A 186 -7.62 -9.69 -8.99
N SER A 187 -6.91 -8.60 -8.80
CA SER A 187 -5.92 -8.12 -9.77
C SER A 187 -4.63 -7.73 -9.07
N THR A 188 -3.50 -7.90 -9.74
CA THR A 188 -2.20 -7.50 -9.21
C THR A 188 -1.44 -6.66 -10.22
N PHE A 189 -1.14 -5.43 -9.85
CA PHE A 189 -0.07 -4.64 -10.48
C PHE A 189 1.24 -5.05 -9.85
N LYS A 190 2.12 -5.67 -10.64
CA LYS A 190 3.40 -6.18 -10.13
C LYS A 190 4.53 -5.28 -10.61
N ILE A 191 5.25 -4.73 -9.64
CA ILE A 191 6.42 -3.86 -9.86
C ILE A 191 7.67 -4.68 -9.60
N LEU A 192 8.57 -4.74 -10.58
CA LEU A 192 9.77 -5.58 -10.51
C LEU A 192 10.99 -4.80 -10.01
N ALA A 193 11.10 -3.53 -10.36
CA ALA A 193 12.11 -2.59 -9.87
C ALA A 193 11.51 -1.21 -9.60
N ALA A 194 12.11 -0.44 -8.69
CA ALA A 194 11.67 0.94 -8.43
C ALA A 194 11.84 1.86 -9.66
N SER A 195 12.75 1.51 -10.58
CA SER A 195 12.93 2.20 -11.86
C SER A 195 11.77 2.02 -12.83
N ASP A 196 10.91 1.02 -12.60
CA ASP A 196 9.74 0.71 -13.43
C ASP A 196 8.53 1.59 -13.07
N VAL A 197 8.70 2.53 -12.11
CA VAL A 197 7.67 3.49 -11.72
C VAL A 197 8.11 4.87 -12.20
N VAL A 198 7.51 5.33 -13.29
CA VAL A 198 7.85 6.57 -13.98
C VAL A 198 6.70 7.59 -13.87
N ALA A 199 7.07 8.87 -13.81
CA ALA A 199 6.10 9.96 -13.75
C ALA A 199 5.11 9.94 -14.93
N GLY A 200 3.83 10.09 -14.62
CA GLY A 200 2.73 10.10 -15.59
C GLY A 200 2.10 8.73 -15.87
N GLU A 201 2.59 7.65 -15.25
CA GLU A 201 1.94 6.33 -15.30
C GLU A 201 0.53 6.34 -14.71
N VAL A 202 -0.27 5.35 -15.13
CA VAL A 202 -1.63 5.16 -14.65
C VAL A 202 -1.83 3.72 -14.19
N TYR A 203 -2.29 3.55 -12.95
CA TYR A 203 -2.72 2.27 -12.39
C TYR A 203 -4.16 2.40 -11.92
N GLN A 204 -5.08 1.76 -12.64
CA GLN A 204 -6.49 1.79 -12.33
C GLN A 204 -7.01 0.38 -12.05
N GLY A 205 -7.31 0.12 -10.79
CA GLY A 205 -7.86 -1.14 -10.32
C GLY A 205 -9.37 -1.15 -10.17
N THR A 206 -9.83 -2.13 -9.40
CA THR A 206 -11.19 -2.27 -8.88
C THR A 206 -11.15 -2.53 -7.38
N LEU A 207 -12.01 -1.83 -6.64
CA LEU A 207 -12.17 -2.05 -5.20
C LEU A 207 -12.90 -3.37 -4.93
N GLY A 208 -12.37 -4.15 -3.99
CA GLY A 208 -13.01 -5.37 -3.50
C GLY A 208 -14.08 -5.08 -2.44
N PRO A 209 -15.05 -5.98 -2.22
CA PRO A 209 -15.85 -5.93 -0.99
C PRO A 209 -14.94 -6.11 0.23
N LEU A 210 -15.18 -5.30 1.28
CA LEU A 210 -14.35 -5.20 2.49
C LEU A 210 -13.86 -6.58 2.98
N GLY A 211 -12.56 -6.86 2.79
CA GLY A 211 -11.87 -8.05 3.27
C GLY A 211 -11.79 -9.25 2.32
N TYR A 212 -12.37 -9.21 1.12
CA TYR A 212 -12.27 -10.29 0.13
C TYR A 212 -12.19 -9.78 -1.32
N GLY A 213 -11.04 -9.96 -1.98
CA GLY A 213 -10.84 -9.50 -3.36
C GLY A 213 -10.28 -8.08 -3.42
N GLY A 214 -10.15 -7.53 -4.64
CA GLY A 214 -9.61 -6.20 -4.89
C GLY A 214 -8.29 -6.19 -5.64
N THR A 215 -7.69 -5.01 -5.73
CA THR A 215 -6.45 -4.75 -6.48
C THR A 215 -5.26 -4.61 -5.58
N TYR A 216 -4.26 -5.45 -5.82
CA TYR A 216 -2.97 -5.44 -5.13
C TYR A 216 -1.94 -4.70 -5.95
N MET A 217 -1.12 -3.88 -5.27
CA MET A 217 0.14 -3.40 -5.78
C MET A 217 1.28 -4.16 -5.11
N ASP A 218 1.92 -5.05 -5.85
CA ASP A 218 2.94 -5.99 -5.36
C ASP A 218 4.34 -5.52 -5.77
N GLY A 219 5.11 -5.09 -4.77
CA GLY A 219 6.54 -4.78 -4.89
C GLY A 219 7.40 -5.68 -4.00
N THR A 220 7.01 -6.94 -3.78
CA THR A 220 7.72 -7.89 -2.90
C THR A 220 9.20 -8.09 -3.26
N THR A 221 9.59 -7.86 -4.52
CA THR A 221 10.98 -7.91 -4.99
C THR A 221 11.70 -6.56 -4.92
N VAL A 222 11.01 -5.47 -4.59
CA VAL A 222 11.52 -4.10 -4.61
C VAL A 222 12.06 -3.72 -3.23
N ALA A 223 13.38 -3.52 -3.15
CA ALA A 223 14.09 -3.21 -1.90
C ALA A 223 14.63 -1.77 -1.82
N THR A 224 14.43 -0.99 -2.88
CA THR A 224 14.78 0.44 -2.94
C THR A 224 13.53 1.28 -2.73
N LEU A 225 13.70 2.52 -2.28
CA LEU A 225 12.60 3.49 -2.18
C LEU A 225 11.95 3.67 -3.55
N THR A 226 10.62 3.55 -3.61
CA THR A 226 9.83 3.74 -4.84
C THR A 226 8.91 4.93 -4.69
N ASP A 227 8.93 5.84 -5.66
CA ASP A 227 8.15 7.07 -5.64
C ASP A 227 6.95 6.98 -6.58
N PHE A 228 5.75 6.92 -6.00
CA PHE A 228 4.48 6.94 -6.72
C PHE A 228 3.87 8.35 -6.79
N SER A 229 4.48 9.38 -6.19
CA SER A 229 3.86 10.71 -6.06
C SER A 229 3.51 11.38 -7.40
N GLN A 230 4.13 10.95 -8.49
CA GLN A 230 3.92 11.48 -9.84
C GLN A 230 3.11 10.52 -10.74
N VAL A 231 2.48 9.49 -10.19
CA VAL A 231 1.64 8.55 -10.94
C VAL A 231 0.16 8.69 -10.56
N THR A 232 -0.73 8.25 -11.43
CA THR A 232 -2.17 8.21 -11.14
C THR A 232 -2.52 6.84 -10.56
N LEU A 233 -2.97 6.81 -9.31
CA LEU A 233 -3.47 5.60 -8.65
C LEU A 233 -4.98 5.74 -8.42
N SER A 234 -5.72 4.69 -8.73
CA SER A 234 -7.15 4.63 -8.42
C SER A 234 -7.59 3.20 -8.13
N ALA A 235 -8.46 3.06 -7.11
CA ALA A 235 -9.03 1.78 -6.70
C ALA A 235 -7.97 0.69 -6.43
N ILE A 236 -6.95 1.06 -5.64
CA ILE A 236 -5.92 0.14 -5.14
C ILE A 236 -6.24 -0.18 -3.68
N ASP A 237 -6.49 -1.45 -3.36
CA ASP A 237 -6.90 -1.87 -2.02
C ASP A 237 -5.70 -2.14 -1.11
N THR A 238 -4.62 -2.72 -1.64
CA THR A 238 -3.48 -3.16 -0.82
C THR A 238 -2.15 -2.99 -1.53
N PHE A 239 -1.20 -2.37 -0.84
CA PHE A 239 0.22 -2.37 -1.18
C PHE A 239 0.94 -3.44 -0.37
N VAL A 240 1.74 -4.28 -1.01
CA VAL A 240 2.52 -5.34 -0.35
C VAL A 240 3.96 -5.30 -0.84
N GLY A 241 4.92 -5.45 0.09
CA GLY A 241 6.34 -5.53 -0.25
C GLY A 241 7.07 -4.19 -0.08
N PHE A 242 7.74 -3.68 -1.11
CA PHE A 242 8.44 -2.39 -1.09
C PHE A 242 9.26 -2.17 0.17
N SER A 243 10.20 -3.08 0.45
CA SER A 243 10.95 -3.07 1.72
C SER A 243 11.86 -1.84 1.87
N GLY A 244 12.21 -1.18 0.77
CA GLY A 244 12.90 0.11 0.76
C GLY A 244 12.02 1.33 1.07
N GLY A 245 10.70 1.14 1.15
CA GLY A 245 9.70 2.17 1.42
C GLY A 245 9.01 2.71 0.16
N LEU A 246 7.98 3.53 0.40
CA LEU A 246 7.14 4.16 -0.60
C LEU A 246 7.09 5.68 -0.38
N VAL A 247 6.92 6.44 -1.48
CA VAL A 247 6.50 7.84 -1.46
C VAL A 247 5.17 7.96 -2.18
N LEU A 248 4.15 8.49 -1.50
CA LEU A 248 2.77 8.62 -1.99
C LEU A 248 2.22 10.01 -1.60
N THR A 249 1.27 10.53 -2.37
CA THR A 249 0.49 11.73 -1.99
C THR A 249 -0.69 11.35 -1.11
N VAL A 250 -1.23 12.30 -0.36
CA VAL A 250 -2.45 12.15 0.45
C VAL A 250 -3.61 11.59 -0.38
N GLY A 251 -3.78 12.08 -1.61
CA GLY A 251 -4.83 11.58 -2.51
C GLY A 251 -4.69 10.11 -2.92
N GLN A 252 -3.47 9.56 -2.84
CA GLN A 252 -3.19 8.16 -3.17
C GLN A 252 -3.32 7.21 -1.97
N LEU A 253 -3.43 7.75 -0.75
CA LEU A 253 -3.54 6.96 0.48
C LEU A 253 -4.98 6.50 0.79
N ALA A 254 -5.98 7.07 0.10
CA ALA A 254 -7.39 6.83 0.38
C ALA A 254 -7.78 5.33 0.24
N HIS A 255 -8.22 4.73 1.35
CA HIS A 255 -8.72 3.35 1.47
C HIS A 255 -7.69 2.22 1.28
N GLY A 256 -6.39 2.51 1.43
CA GLY A 256 -5.32 1.53 1.25
C GLY A 256 -4.87 0.84 2.55
N ARG A 257 -4.63 -0.48 2.45
CA ARG A 257 -3.75 -1.20 3.39
C ARG A 257 -2.31 -1.20 2.84
N PHE A 258 -1.35 -0.86 3.69
CA PHE A 258 0.06 -0.71 3.34
C PHE A 258 0.90 -1.70 4.15
N ASP A 259 1.09 -2.90 3.59
CA ASP A 259 1.99 -3.91 4.13
C ASP A 259 3.39 -3.75 3.52
N THR A 260 4.05 -2.62 3.84
CA THR A 260 5.30 -2.20 3.19
C THR A 260 6.42 -1.83 4.16
N GLY A 261 7.59 -1.45 3.64
CA GLY A 261 8.56 -0.67 4.39
C GLY A 261 8.02 0.73 4.76
N ARG A 262 8.91 1.67 5.08
CA ARG A 262 8.51 3.04 5.47
C ARG A 262 7.60 3.69 4.41
N LEU A 263 6.46 4.21 4.85
CA LEU A 263 5.57 5.03 4.03
C LEU A 263 5.92 6.52 4.21
N THR A 264 6.15 7.24 3.11
CA THR A 264 6.42 8.69 3.11
C THR A 264 5.32 9.43 2.38
N VAL A 265 4.76 10.45 3.00
CA VAL A 265 3.74 11.32 2.41
C VAL A 265 4.43 12.50 1.72
N ALA A 266 4.11 12.74 0.46
CA ALA A 266 4.76 13.74 -0.37
C ALA A 266 4.17 15.16 -0.21
N ASP A 267 2.92 15.26 0.23
CA ASP A 267 2.14 16.50 0.32
C ASP A 267 1.30 16.60 1.61
N GLY A 268 0.76 17.79 1.85
CA GLY A 268 -0.07 18.10 3.02
C GLY A 268 -1.53 17.67 2.85
N GLY A 269 -2.25 17.54 3.96
CA GLY A 269 -3.69 17.24 3.95
C GLY A 269 -4.11 16.10 4.88
N ASP A 270 -5.38 15.71 4.76
CA ASP A 270 -6.02 14.67 5.58
C ASP A 270 -5.83 13.28 4.95
N ILE A 271 -5.06 12.43 5.62
CA ILE A 271 -4.67 11.10 5.14
C ILE A 271 -5.80 10.07 5.33
N GLY A 272 -6.83 10.40 6.12
CA GLY A 272 -7.92 9.49 6.45
C GLY A 272 -7.45 8.23 7.19
N ASP A 273 -8.36 7.26 7.34
CA ASP A 273 -8.07 6.00 8.01
C ASP A 273 -7.29 5.06 7.07
N ILE A 274 -5.99 4.91 7.31
CA ILE A 274 -5.15 3.92 6.62
C ILE A 274 -4.67 2.84 7.58
N SER A 275 -4.42 1.64 7.05
CA SER A 275 -3.76 0.57 7.79
C SER A 275 -2.34 0.42 7.30
N VAL A 276 -1.36 0.56 8.20
CA VAL A 276 0.07 0.44 7.85
C VAL A 276 0.69 -0.66 8.72
N SER A 277 1.36 -1.63 8.09
CA SER A 277 2.08 -2.71 8.78
C SER A 277 3.59 -2.44 8.91
N GLY A 278 4.11 -1.48 8.15
CA GLY A 278 5.48 -1.00 8.32
C GLY A 278 5.50 -0.02 9.48
N ASP A 279 6.26 -0.32 10.53
CA ASP A 279 6.34 0.43 11.79
C ASP A 279 6.89 1.88 11.65
N ALA A 280 6.82 2.51 10.47
CA ALA A 280 7.28 3.86 10.20
C ALA A 280 6.44 4.58 9.12
N LEU A 281 5.70 5.61 9.52
CA LEU A 281 5.07 6.63 8.66
C LEU A 281 5.86 7.93 8.76
N LYS A 282 6.20 8.54 7.63
CA LYS A 282 6.84 9.84 7.55
C LYS A 282 5.92 10.83 6.82
N LEU A 283 5.55 11.92 7.46
CA LEU A 283 4.71 12.97 6.90
C LEU A 283 5.53 13.94 6.06
N SER A 284 4.82 14.77 5.30
CA SER A 284 5.42 15.76 4.42
C SER A 284 5.90 16.98 5.21
N ASP A 285 6.62 17.91 4.58
CA ASP A 285 6.97 19.18 5.22
C ASP A 285 5.79 20.19 5.28
N PHE A 286 4.60 19.80 4.82
CA PHE A 286 3.36 20.54 4.94
C PHE A 286 2.52 20.00 6.09
N GLY A 287 1.57 20.79 6.60
CA GLY A 287 0.68 20.30 7.65
C GLY A 287 -0.15 19.10 7.20
N ASN A 288 -0.04 18.01 7.95
CA ASN A 288 -0.75 16.77 7.72
C ASN A 288 -1.74 16.48 8.85
N ARG A 289 -2.88 15.87 8.52
CA ARG A 289 -3.80 15.30 9.51
C ARG A 289 -3.86 13.80 9.31
N VAL A 290 -3.59 13.05 10.38
CA VAL A 290 -3.55 11.58 10.35
C VAL A 290 -4.40 11.05 11.48
N GLY A 291 -5.38 10.21 11.13
CA GLY A 291 -6.00 9.28 12.06
C GLY A 291 -5.52 7.87 11.73
N LEU A 292 -4.78 7.22 12.63
CA LEU A 292 -4.45 5.81 12.48
C LEU A 292 -5.42 4.98 13.33
N ALA A 293 -6.38 4.36 12.64
CA ALA A 293 -7.37 3.45 13.20
C ALA A 293 -6.82 2.03 13.23
N ASN A 294 -6.72 1.43 14.41
CA ASN A 294 -6.27 0.06 14.54
C ASN A 294 -7.38 -0.97 14.21
N TYR A 295 -7.17 -1.77 13.15
CA TYR A 295 -7.99 -2.95 12.82
C TYR A 295 -7.27 -4.29 13.09
N SER A 296 -6.00 -4.26 13.53
CA SER A 296 -5.20 -5.45 13.82
C SER A 296 -5.35 -5.87 15.28
N SER A 297 -5.17 -7.16 15.56
CA SER A 297 -5.17 -7.68 16.94
C SER A 297 -3.92 -7.29 17.75
N GLU A 298 -2.95 -6.59 17.14
CA GLU A 298 -1.63 -6.33 17.72
C GLU A 298 -1.37 -4.85 18.06
N GLY A 299 -2.19 -3.89 17.60
CA GLY A 299 -1.87 -2.47 17.80
C GLY A 299 -1.18 -1.85 16.58
N PHE A 300 -1.15 -0.52 16.52
CA PHE A 300 -0.10 0.18 15.77
C PHE A 300 1.11 0.29 16.69
N ASP A 301 2.14 -0.52 16.46
CA ASP A 301 3.42 -0.50 17.19
C ASP A 301 4.50 0.18 16.33
N GLY A 302 4.23 1.44 15.96
CA GLY A 302 5.01 2.13 14.94
C GLY A 302 5.47 3.53 15.33
N THR A 303 6.27 4.08 14.44
CA THR A 303 6.79 5.45 14.50
C THR A 303 6.06 6.32 13.48
N VAL A 304 5.48 7.44 13.90
CA VAL A 304 5.08 8.52 13.00
C VAL A 304 6.07 9.67 13.16
N THR A 305 6.57 10.18 12.05
CA THR A 305 7.48 11.32 12.03
C THR A 305 6.91 12.40 11.13
N GLY A 306 6.54 13.53 11.71
CA GLY A 306 6.14 14.77 11.06
C GLY A 306 7.22 15.43 10.21
N GLY A 307 6.86 16.57 9.65
CA GLY A 307 7.72 17.41 8.82
C GLY A 307 8.05 18.75 9.44
N ALA A 308 8.01 19.81 8.64
CA ALA A 308 8.24 21.19 9.11
C ALA A 308 6.94 22.01 9.23
N GLY A 309 5.79 21.40 8.96
CA GLY A 309 4.47 22.03 9.03
C GLY A 309 3.66 21.48 10.18
N ASP A 310 2.62 22.24 10.56
CA ASP A 310 1.73 21.89 11.68
C ASP A 310 1.01 20.55 11.44
N ASP A 311 1.43 19.51 12.15
CA ASP A 311 0.93 18.15 12.01
C ASP A 311 -0.06 17.79 13.13
N ASN A 312 -1.17 17.15 12.76
CA ASN A 312 -2.17 16.63 13.70
C ASN A 312 -2.24 15.11 13.59
N VAL A 313 -1.62 14.42 14.54
CA VAL A 313 -1.47 12.96 14.54
C VAL A 313 -2.25 12.37 15.71
N ASP A 314 -3.33 11.68 15.38
CA ASP A 314 -4.17 10.95 16.32
C ASP A 314 -4.03 9.43 16.10
N ILE A 315 -3.57 8.71 17.13
CA ILE A 315 -3.50 7.24 17.12
C ILE A 315 -4.67 6.68 17.94
N PHE A 316 -5.64 6.07 17.27
CA PHE A 316 -6.86 5.53 17.88
C PHE A 316 -6.78 4.01 18.04
N ALA A 317 -7.14 3.51 19.22
CA ALA A 317 -7.46 2.10 19.40
C ALA A 317 -8.97 1.88 19.42
N PHE A 318 -9.46 1.11 18.45
CA PHE A 318 -10.84 0.62 18.49
C PHE A 318 -10.89 -0.70 19.26
N GLY A 319 -11.73 -0.73 20.29
CA GLY A 319 -11.98 -1.94 21.09
C GLY A 319 -11.18 -1.95 22.38
N TYR A 320 -11.89 -2.11 23.50
CA TYR A 320 -11.35 -2.27 24.85
C TYR A 320 -10.62 -3.62 24.94
N HIS A 321 -9.41 -3.71 24.38
CA HIS A 321 -8.60 -4.92 24.47
C HIS A 321 -7.82 -4.94 25.78
N ALA A 322 -8.55 -5.23 26.87
CA ALA A 322 -7.96 -5.57 28.15
C ALA A 322 -7.03 -6.80 27.97
N GLY A 323 -5.74 -6.55 27.74
CA GLY A 323 -4.69 -7.58 27.68
C GLY A 323 -3.87 -7.70 26.39
N ALA A 324 -4.08 -6.87 25.36
CA ALA A 324 -3.06 -6.73 24.30
C ALA A 324 -1.86 -5.96 24.88
N PRO A 325 -0.60 -6.34 24.58
CA PRO A 325 0.54 -5.53 24.99
C PRO A 325 0.34 -4.13 24.42
N TYR A 326 0.37 -3.12 25.30
CA TYR A 326 0.36 -1.72 24.92
C TYR A 326 1.41 -1.51 23.82
N ALA A 327 0.98 -1.23 22.59
CA ALA A 327 1.90 -0.97 21.49
C ALA A 327 2.77 0.25 21.83
N ASP A 328 4.07 0.20 21.55
CA ASP A 328 5.01 1.27 21.87
C ASP A 328 5.00 2.29 20.73
N VAL A 329 4.11 3.27 20.83
CA VAL A 329 3.96 4.31 19.79
C VAL A 329 5.06 5.37 19.92
N ARG A 330 5.62 5.80 18.79
CA ARG A 330 6.58 6.91 18.75
C ARG A 330 6.10 8.00 17.82
N LEU A 331 5.75 9.17 18.34
CA LEU A 331 5.35 10.33 17.55
C LEU A 331 6.40 11.43 17.66
N PHE A 332 6.88 11.91 16.51
CA PHE A 332 7.84 13.02 16.42
C PHE A 332 7.25 14.09 15.50
N GLY A 333 6.86 15.25 16.00
CA GLY A 333 6.30 16.35 15.20
C GLY A 333 7.35 17.04 14.32
N ARG A 334 8.51 17.30 14.92
CA ARG A 334 9.70 17.99 14.38
C ARG A 334 9.56 19.49 14.29
N GLY A 335 8.82 20.04 13.34
CA GLY A 335 8.73 21.48 13.17
C GLY A 335 7.32 21.87 12.79
N GLY A 336 6.85 23.00 13.31
CA GLY A 336 5.43 23.37 13.24
C GLY A 336 4.82 23.33 14.62
N ASN A 337 3.56 23.74 14.74
CA ASN A 337 2.79 23.60 15.98
C ASN A 337 1.99 22.30 15.89
N ASP A 338 2.54 21.23 16.45
CA ASP A 338 2.05 19.88 16.25
C ASP A 338 1.06 19.47 17.35
N ASN A 339 0.06 18.67 17.01
CA ASN A 339 -0.83 18.02 17.97
C ASN A 339 -0.63 16.51 17.88
N LEU A 340 0.05 15.95 18.87
CA LEU A 340 0.43 14.54 18.94
C LEU A 340 -0.38 13.85 20.03
N ASN A 341 -1.29 12.97 19.64
CA ASN A 341 -2.18 12.26 20.56
C ASN A 341 -2.11 10.74 20.35
N VAL A 342 -1.93 10.03 21.46
CA VAL A 342 -2.05 8.58 21.53
C VAL A 342 -3.17 8.25 22.50
N ASP A 343 -4.16 7.46 22.09
CA ASP A 343 -5.31 7.16 22.95
C ASP A 343 -4.99 6.13 24.04
N ILE A 344 -4.21 5.09 23.74
CA ILE A 344 -3.88 4.01 24.68
C ILE A 344 -2.49 3.45 24.37
N GLY A 345 -1.82 3.01 25.43
CA GLY A 345 -0.54 2.33 25.35
C GLY A 345 0.66 3.26 25.52
N ASN A 346 1.82 2.66 25.79
CA ASN A 346 3.00 3.43 26.09
C ASN A 346 3.42 4.23 24.87
N ALA A 347 3.77 5.50 25.08
CA ALA A 347 4.15 6.38 23.99
C ALA A 347 5.46 7.11 24.27
N THR A 348 6.19 7.42 23.21
CA THR A 348 7.23 8.43 23.20
C THR A 348 6.80 9.54 22.25
N LEU A 349 6.58 10.73 22.80
CA LEU A 349 6.12 11.91 22.09
C LEU A 349 7.22 12.96 22.12
N SER A 350 7.52 13.54 20.96
CA SER A 350 8.43 14.67 20.83
C SER A 350 7.79 15.71 19.92
N GLY A 351 7.54 16.90 20.44
CA GLY A 351 7.00 18.04 19.67
C GLY A 351 8.01 18.51 18.65
N GLY A 352 9.09 19.13 19.09
CA GLY A 352 10.18 19.57 18.24
C GLY A 352 10.38 21.07 18.32
N SER A 353 10.08 21.82 17.26
CA SER A 353 10.13 23.27 17.26
C SER A 353 8.77 23.85 16.89
N GLY A 354 8.25 24.76 17.69
CA GLY A 354 6.90 25.29 17.60
C GLY A 354 6.15 25.05 18.91
N ASN A 355 4.93 25.53 19.01
CA ASN A 355 4.12 25.39 20.21
C ASN A 355 3.29 24.11 20.11
N ASP A 356 3.82 23.03 20.65
CA ASP A 356 3.28 21.69 20.45
C ASP A 356 2.26 21.33 21.53
N THR A 357 1.39 20.38 21.20
CA THR A 357 0.48 19.78 22.17
C THR A 357 0.64 18.26 22.16
N LEU A 358 1.07 17.72 23.31
CA LEU A 358 1.43 16.31 23.47
C LEU A 358 0.44 15.65 24.44
N SER A 359 -0.22 14.58 24.02
CA SER A 359 -1.22 13.86 24.81
C SER A 359 -0.91 12.36 24.82
N GLY A 360 -0.59 11.83 26.01
CA GLY A 360 -0.25 10.43 26.22
C GLY A 360 -1.48 9.53 26.36
N GLY A 361 -1.30 8.20 26.23
CA GLY A 361 -2.41 7.24 26.25
C GLY A 361 -2.93 6.92 27.66
N TYR A 362 -4.23 6.63 27.76
CA TYR A 362 -4.84 6.14 29.00
C TYR A 362 -4.19 4.82 29.46
N GLU A 363 -4.12 4.61 30.78
CA GLU A 363 -3.59 3.39 31.40
C GLU A 363 -2.12 3.06 31.03
N SER A 364 -1.34 4.06 30.61
CA SER A 364 0.02 3.87 30.07
C SER A 364 1.08 4.75 30.74
N SER A 365 2.35 4.54 30.39
CA SER A 365 3.43 5.49 30.72
C SER A 365 3.92 6.17 29.46
N THR A 366 3.76 7.49 29.38
CA THR A 366 4.20 8.27 28.23
C THR A 366 5.45 9.10 28.55
N LEU A 367 6.44 9.05 27.66
CA LEU A 367 7.58 9.95 27.66
C LEU A 367 7.30 11.13 26.73
N MET A 368 7.27 12.34 27.24
CA MET A 368 7.00 13.56 26.47
C MET A 368 8.21 14.50 26.49
N THR A 369 8.51 15.09 25.34
CA THR A 369 9.53 16.12 25.15
C THR A 369 8.91 17.21 24.29
N GLY A 370 8.72 18.40 24.83
CA GLY A 370 8.09 19.52 24.11
C GLY A 370 9.01 20.03 23.01
N GLY A 371 10.21 20.47 23.41
CA GLY A 371 11.24 20.99 22.54
C GLY A 371 11.36 22.51 22.62
N GLU A 372 11.52 23.17 21.48
CA GLU A 372 11.56 24.64 21.38
C GLU A 372 10.16 25.19 21.20
N GLY A 373 9.63 25.92 22.19
CA GLY A 373 8.32 26.55 22.07
C GLY A 373 7.65 26.71 23.42
N ASP A 374 6.38 27.09 23.40
CA ASP A 374 5.51 27.07 24.58
C ASP A 374 4.56 25.88 24.43
N ASP A 375 4.87 24.77 25.11
CA ASP A 375 4.23 23.47 24.86
C ASP A 375 3.11 23.15 25.85
N VAL A 376 2.15 22.35 25.39
CA VAL A 376 1.02 21.87 26.20
C VAL A 376 1.14 20.36 26.40
N PHE A 377 1.41 19.93 27.63
CA PHE A 377 1.44 18.52 28.01
C PHE A 377 0.09 18.12 28.60
N ARG A 378 -0.68 17.32 27.86
CA ARG A 378 -1.97 16.79 28.30
C ARG A 378 -1.78 15.48 29.04
N ILE A 379 -2.15 15.49 30.32
CA ILE A 379 -2.10 14.32 31.18
C ILE A 379 -3.50 13.74 31.35
N ASN A 380 -3.60 12.43 31.15
CA ASN A 380 -4.82 11.67 31.37
C ASN A 380 -4.80 11.06 32.78
N PHE A 381 -5.95 11.04 33.45
CA PHE A 381 -6.06 10.65 34.87
C PHE A 381 -6.59 9.22 35.08
N LEU A 382 -6.75 8.43 34.02
CA LEU A 382 -7.23 7.05 34.15
C LEU A 382 -6.06 6.07 34.23
N ASP A 383 -4.88 6.59 34.56
CA ASP A 383 -3.65 5.97 34.13
C ASP A 383 -3.06 5.15 35.28
N GLY A 384 -3.00 3.83 35.12
CA GLY A 384 -2.22 2.95 36.00
C GLY A 384 -0.70 3.08 35.81
N GLY A 385 -0.24 3.94 34.90
CA GLY A 385 1.17 4.24 34.61
C GLY A 385 1.63 5.60 35.14
N THR A 386 2.82 6.02 34.73
CA THR A 386 3.41 7.31 35.17
C THR A 386 4.02 8.03 33.98
N ASP A 387 3.43 9.18 33.64
CA ASP A 387 3.95 10.03 32.58
C ASP A 387 5.21 10.77 33.03
N ARG A 388 6.11 11.00 32.07
CA ARG A 388 7.35 11.73 32.27
C ARG A 388 7.54 12.80 31.20
N ILE A 389 7.66 14.05 31.65
CA ILE A 389 8.04 15.19 30.82
C ILE A 389 9.54 15.44 31.01
N THR A 390 10.29 15.59 29.92
CA THR A 390 11.76 15.59 29.98
C THR A 390 12.43 16.96 29.99
N ASP A 391 11.71 17.99 29.54
CA ASP A 391 12.25 19.32 29.27
C ASP A 391 11.33 20.45 29.73
N PHE A 392 10.33 20.14 30.57
CA PHE A 392 9.36 21.11 31.04
C PHE A 392 10.01 22.42 31.51
N SER A 393 9.59 23.51 30.89
CA SER A 393 10.05 24.86 31.16
C SER A 393 8.85 25.79 31.38
N GLY A 394 8.39 25.84 32.63
CA GLY A 394 7.27 26.70 33.04
C GLY A 394 7.56 28.20 32.88
N LEU A 395 6.60 29.03 33.32
CA LEU A 395 6.63 30.47 33.08
C LEU A 395 7.96 31.13 33.46
N ARG A 396 8.64 31.72 32.47
CA ARG A 396 9.75 32.64 32.69
C ARG A 396 9.17 34.04 32.85
N THR A 397 9.78 34.88 33.69
CA THR A 397 9.22 36.16 34.18
C THR A 397 8.72 37.16 33.13
N ASP A 398 8.98 36.94 31.82
CA ASP A 398 8.55 37.79 30.70
C ASP A 398 8.08 36.99 29.45
N LEU A 399 7.81 35.68 29.54
CA LEU A 399 7.36 34.82 28.43
C LEU A 399 6.23 33.87 28.90
N VAL A 400 5.37 33.45 27.96
CA VAL A 400 4.58 32.22 28.15
C VAL A 400 5.59 31.05 28.16
N GLY A 401 5.24 29.94 28.79
CA GLY A 401 6.08 28.75 28.87
C GLY A 401 5.19 27.53 28.90
N ASP A 402 5.80 26.37 29.12
CA ASP A 402 5.08 25.11 29.08
C ASP A 402 3.97 25.05 30.13
N VAL A 403 2.89 24.34 29.78
CA VAL A 403 1.75 24.13 30.66
C VAL A 403 1.36 22.66 30.71
N ILE A 404 0.95 22.21 31.89
CA ILE A 404 0.39 20.88 32.11
C ILE A 404 -1.12 21.02 32.11
N ALA A 405 -1.76 20.50 31.08
CA ALA A 405 -3.20 20.49 30.93
C ALA A 405 -3.76 19.14 31.37
N PHE A 406 -4.89 19.16 32.05
CA PHE A 406 -5.45 17.97 32.64
C PHE A 406 -6.78 17.59 31.99
N ALA A 407 -6.82 16.42 31.34
CA ALA A 407 -7.97 15.97 30.58
C ALA A 407 -8.91 15.11 31.44
N ASP A 408 -9.65 15.72 32.38
CA ASP A 408 -10.76 15.05 33.05
C ASP A 408 -12.10 15.33 32.33
N ARG A 409 -12.56 14.39 31.50
CA ARG A 409 -13.85 14.49 30.79
C ARG A 409 -15.06 14.62 31.73
N ASN A 410 -14.92 14.30 33.03
CA ASN A 410 -16.05 14.18 33.97
C ASN A 410 -16.01 15.17 35.15
N ARG A 411 -14.97 16.00 35.32
CA ARG A 411 -14.91 17.00 36.41
C ARG A 411 -14.20 18.30 35.99
N PRO A 412 -14.95 19.38 35.70
CA PRO A 412 -14.37 20.70 35.42
C PRO A 412 -14.04 21.50 36.70
N GLU A 413 -13.61 20.83 37.77
CA GLU A 413 -13.29 21.51 39.04
C GLU A 413 -11.97 22.30 38.93
N PRO A 414 -11.83 23.42 39.66
CA PRO A 414 -10.61 24.21 39.63
C PRO A 414 -9.42 23.39 40.13
N ILE A 415 -8.34 23.38 39.34
CA ILE A 415 -7.07 22.73 39.65
C ILE A 415 -6.34 23.57 40.70
N ASN A 416 -5.97 22.98 41.83
CA ASN A 416 -5.25 23.68 42.90
C ASN A 416 -3.83 23.15 43.05
N TYR A 417 -2.84 23.95 42.67
CA TYR A 417 -1.44 23.67 42.99
C TYR A 417 -1.12 24.16 44.41
N ILE A 418 -0.82 23.22 45.31
CA ILE A 418 -0.60 23.48 46.74
C ILE A 418 0.89 23.42 47.14
N GLY A 419 1.81 23.43 46.18
CA GLY A 419 3.25 23.40 46.43
C GLY A 419 3.69 22.13 47.15
N ALA A 420 4.32 22.26 48.33
CA ALA A 420 4.79 21.13 49.15
C ALA A 420 3.82 20.71 50.26
N HIS A 421 2.65 21.37 50.37
CA HIS A 421 1.67 21.07 51.41
C HIS A 421 1.06 19.68 51.25
N GLY A 422 0.54 19.10 52.33
CA GLY A 422 -0.26 17.87 52.23
C GLY A 422 -1.63 18.16 51.64
N PHE A 423 -2.26 17.17 51.01
CA PHE A 423 -3.62 17.28 50.50
C PHE A 423 -4.59 17.64 51.62
N TYR A 424 -5.55 18.50 51.31
CA TYR A 424 -6.52 19.03 52.26
C TYR A 424 -7.82 18.22 52.26
N GLY A 425 -8.05 17.38 51.24
CA GLY A 425 -9.25 16.54 51.15
C GLY A 425 -10.52 17.37 50.96
N THR A 426 -10.44 18.38 50.09
CA THR A 426 -11.51 19.38 49.92
C THR A 426 -12.59 18.97 48.92
N GLY A 427 -12.42 17.81 48.26
CA GLY A 427 -13.22 17.36 47.12
C GLY A 427 -12.80 17.93 45.76
N ALA A 428 -11.93 18.94 45.75
CA ALA A 428 -11.34 19.52 44.54
C ALA A 428 -10.03 18.81 44.18
N LEU A 429 -9.65 18.92 42.90
CA LEU A 429 -8.37 18.39 42.43
C LEU A 429 -7.21 19.20 43.02
N GLU A 430 -6.29 18.51 43.69
CA GLU A 430 -5.11 19.09 44.31
C GLU A 430 -3.83 18.48 43.74
N ILE A 431 -2.85 19.32 43.43
CA ILE A 431 -1.56 18.93 42.87
C ILE A 431 -0.46 19.43 43.79
N ARG A 432 0.51 18.56 44.08
CA ARG A 432 1.66 18.92 44.92
C ARG A 432 2.94 18.26 44.45
N TYR A 433 4.06 18.90 44.74
CA TYR A 433 5.38 18.30 44.56
C TYR A 433 5.78 17.50 45.80
N SER A 434 6.05 16.20 45.62
CA SER A 434 6.46 15.30 46.69
C SER A 434 7.98 15.20 46.73
N GLN A 435 8.62 15.94 47.65
CA GLN A 435 10.07 15.89 47.87
C GLN A 435 10.61 14.47 48.13
N GLN A 436 9.85 13.63 48.84
CA GLN A 436 10.24 12.24 49.10
C GLN A 436 10.27 11.38 47.83
N LYS A 437 9.37 11.67 46.87
CA LYS A 437 9.24 10.89 45.64
C LYS A 437 9.97 11.54 44.45
N GLY A 438 10.31 12.83 44.53
CA GLY A 438 10.91 13.58 43.43
C GLY A 438 9.98 13.73 42.22
N MET A 439 8.68 13.88 42.45
CA MET A 439 7.65 13.89 41.40
C MET A 439 6.40 14.64 41.86
N LEU A 440 5.56 15.05 40.91
CA LEU A 440 4.22 15.53 41.20
C LEU A 440 3.32 14.35 41.61
N VAL A 441 2.49 14.61 42.61
CA VAL A 441 1.42 13.72 43.03
C VAL A 441 0.12 14.49 43.05
N MET A 442 -0.96 13.83 42.66
CA MET A 442 -2.26 14.44 42.41
C MET A 442 -3.33 13.72 43.20
N ASP A 443 -4.21 14.47 43.85
CA ASP A 443 -5.44 14.02 44.50
C ASP A 443 -6.59 14.49 43.62
N ARG A 444 -7.20 13.57 42.88
CA ARG A 444 -8.18 13.89 41.83
C ARG A 444 -9.58 13.93 42.40
N ASP A 445 -9.93 12.98 43.27
CA ASP A 445 -11.26 12.93 43.87
C ASP A 445 -11.40 13.78 45.14
N GLY A 446 -10.28 14.36 45.59
CA GLY A 446 -10.19 15.28 46.71
C GLY A 446 -10.41 14.59 48.04
N ASP A 447 -10.07 13.29 48.16
CA ASP A 447 -10.20 12.50 49.38
C ASP A 447 -9.01 12.63 50.35
N GLY A 448 -7.98 13.37 49.95
CA GLY A 448 -6.74 13.59 50.69
C GLY A 448 -5.62 12.59 50.37
N HIS A 449 -5.80 11.70 49.41
CA HIS A 449 -4.81 10.70 48.97
C HIS A 449 -4.36 10.93 47.53
N ALA A 450 -3.20 10.38 47.19
CA ALA A 450 -2.68 10.51 45.84
C ALA A 450 -3.35 9.47 44.92
N ASP A 451 -3.98 9.96 43.86
CA ASP A 451 -4.62 9.19 42.79
C ASP A 451 -3.72 9.03 41.56
N GLY A 452 -2.74 9.93 41.37
CA GLY A 452 -1.86 9.91 40.20
C GLY A 452 -0.49 10.54 40.44
N THR A 453 0.43 10.29 39.50
CA THR A 453 1.81 10.79 39.57
C THR A 453 2.36 11.20 38.20
N ILE A 454 3.17 12.27 38.16
CA ILE A 454 3.90 12.72 36.96
C ILE A 454 5.34 13.03 37.34
N VAL A 455 6.29 12.62 36.50
CA VAL A 455 7.71 12.97 36.65
C VAL A 455 8.05 14.14 35.73
N LEU A 456 8.61 15.20 36.31
CA LEU A 456 9.17 16.34 35.56
C LEU A 456 10.69 16.30 35.71
N THR A 457 11.39 16.04 34.61
CA THR A 457 12.85 15.89 34.64
C THR A 457 13.50 17.25 34.90
N GLY A 458 14.43 17.31 35.85
CA GLY A 458 15.15 18.53 36.21
C GLY A 458 14.47 19.38 37.29
N MET A 459 13.21 19.10 37.64
CA MET A 459 12.55 19.72 38.79
C MET A 459 12.99 19.08 40.09
N THR A 460 13.27 19.92 41.09
CA THR A 460 13.79 19.45 42.38
C THR A 460 13.09 20.07 43.58
N ASP A 461 12.33 21.16 43.40
CA ASP A 461 11.60 21.84 44.47
C ASP A 461 10.17 22.25 44.08
N ALA A 462 9.29 22.35 45.07
CA ALA A 462 7.90 22.78 44.85
C ALA A 462 7.80 24.24 44.38
N THR A 463 8.84 25.05 44.60
CA THR A 463 8.89 26.44 44.12
C THR A 463 9.31 26.57 42.67
N ASP A 464 9.69 25.47 42.01
CA ASP A 464 9.97 25.41 40.57
C ASP A 464 8.67 25.53 39.73
N LEU A 465 7.50 25.46 40.40
CA LEU A 465 6.17 25.49 39.79
C LEU A 465 5.26 26.48 40.50
N THR A 466 4.24 26.92 39.78
CA THR A 466 3.19 27.83 40.23
C THR A 466 1.84 27.34 39.76
N GLN A 467 0.77 27.95 40.27
CA GLN A 467 -0.59 27.67 39.81
C GLN A 467 -0.79 27.89 38.31
N ALA A 468 0.00 28.77 37.68
CA ALA A 468 -0.17 29.14 36.28
C ALA A 468 0.43 28.11 35.30
N ASP A 469 1.22 27.16 35.79
CA ASP A 469 1.76 26.06 35.00
C ASP A 469 0.72 24.93 34.78
N PHE A 470 -0.51 25.11 35.28
CA PHE A 470 -1.58 24.11 35.25
C PHE A 470 -2.87 24.69 34.66
N LEU A 471 -3.46 23.97 33.70
CA LEU A 471 -4.68 24.35 32.95
C LEU A 471 -5.81 23.34 33.06
#